data_AF-A0A3Q2QTU4-F1
#
_entry.id   AF-A0A3Q2QTU4-F1
#
_cell.length_a   1.000
_cell.length_b   1.000
_cell.length_c   1.000
_cell.angle_alpha   90.00
_cell.angle_beta   90.00
_cell.angle_gamma   90.00
#
_symmetry.space_group_name_H-M   'P 1'
#
loop_
_entity.id
_entity.type
_entity.pdbx_description
1 polymer ?
#
loop_
_entity_poly.entity_id
_entity_poly.type
_entity_poly.pdbx_seq_one_letter_code
_entity_poly.pdbx_strand_id
1 'polypeptide(L)'
;GESKQPLSFYQKARKDLLRHSALTRVLVIPARSELISVCLEEDNDLRVDCRIEPKPNKINSYEFSWSSGTKESLINTNVSGSAAEAQFRDKSEVVELEPHGYRMTLKGFTETLPHNTTYMCKISGQVESVLVEKEKLEPCSAVSLFLKSSWSWIVPLLICLYRAYC
;
A
#
# COMPACT_ATOMS: atom_id res chain seq x y z
N GLY A 1 2.59 28.60 -27.41
CA GLY A 1 1.69 27.48 -27.14
C GLY A 1 2.45 26.47 -26.34
N GLU A 2 2.24 26.46 -25.03
CA GLU A 2 2.90 25.53 -24.11
C GLU A 2 1.90 25.26 -22.98
N SER A 3 1.27 24.09 -23.02
CA SER A 3 0.27 23.68 -22.03
C SER A 3 0.96 22.84 -20.96
N LYS A 4 1.27 23.46 -19.82
CA LYS A 4 1.64 22.78 -18.58
C LYS A 4 0.47 22.88 -17.62
N GLN A 5 -0.17 21.75 -17.28
CA GLN A 5 -1.05 21.65 -16.11
C GLN A 5 -1.35 20.18 -15.76
N PRO A 6 -1.58 19.79 -14.48
CA PRO A 6 -1.20 20.43 -13.22
C PRO A 6 -0.54 19.47 -12.20
N LEU A 7 0.57 19.93 -11.61
CA LEU A 7 1.14 19.45 -10.34
C LEU A 7 0.30 19.91 -9.10
N SER A 8 -1.01 20.12 -9.27
CA SER A 8 -1.78 21.07 -8.45
C SER A 8 -2.66 20.47 -7.36
N PHE A 9 -2.82 19.15 -7.21
CA PHE A 9 -3.72 18.64 -6.18
C PHE A 9 -3.01 18.36 -4.84
N TYR A 10 -1.86 17.66 -4.87
CA TYR A 10 -1.08 17.37 -3.65
C TYR A 10 -0.39 18.61 -3.06
N GLN A 11 -0.08 19.62 -3.87
CA GLN A 11 0.46 20.89 -3.36
C GLN A 11 -0.62 21.85 -2.83
N LYS A 12 -1.90 21.64 -3.17
CA LYS A 12 -2.99 22.55 -2.75
C LYS A 12 -3.21 22.51 -1.23
N ALA A 13 -3.03 21.36 -0.59
CA ALA A 13 -3.18 21.23 0.86
C ALA A 13 -2.01 21.81 1.69
N ARG A 14 -0.89 22.19 1.04
CA ARG A 14 0.31 22.68 1.74
C ARG A 14 0.37 24.21 1.88
N LYS A 15 -0.38 24.97 1.06
CA LYS A 15 -0.28 26.45 1.02
C LYS A 15 -1.34 27.21 1.82
N ASP A 16 -2.46 26.59 2.18
CA ASP A 16 -3.55 27.29 2.90
C ASP A 16 -3.38 27.31 4.44
N LEU A 17 -2.25 26.81 4.97
CA LEU A 17 -1.97 26.77 6.41
C LEU A 17 -0.80 27.67 6.86
N LEU A 18 -0.52 28.76 6.15
CA LEU A 18 0.56 29.72 6.47
C LEU A 18 0.06 31.14 6.71
N ARG A 19 -1.14 31.30 7.25
CA ARG A 19 -1.59 32.58 7.80
C ARG A 19 -2.38 32.29 9.06
N HIS A 20 -1.68 32.29 10.19
CA HIS A 20 -2.05 32.83 11.51
C HIS A 20 -1.16 32.18 12.56
N SER A 21 -0.52 33.05 13.33
CA SER A 21 0.41 32.78 14.43
C SER A 21 -0.19 31.91 15.54
N ALA A 22 0.43 30.77 15.83
CA ALA A 22 0.58 30.20 17.16
C ALA A 22 1.57 29.01 17.10
N LEU A 23 2.55 29.00 18.00
CA LEU A 23 3.48 27.89 18.21
C LEU A 23 2.72 26.67 18.75
N THR A 24 2.12 25.90 17.86
CA THR A 24 1.71 24.53 18.16
C THR A 24 2.60 23.64 17.33
N ARG A 25 3.54 22.94 17.98
CA ARG A 25 4.33 21.88 17.36
C ARG A 25 3.37 20.72 17.11
N VAL A 26 2.55 20.83 16.07
CA VAL A 26 1.71 19.73 15.59
C VAL A 26 2.69 18.67 15.12
N LEU A 27 2.83 17.61 15.92
CA LEU A 27 3.48 16.40 15.48
C LEU A 27 2.59 15.85 14.37
N VAL A 28 2.93 16.17 13.12
CA VAL A 28 2.26 15.58 11.96
C VAL A 28 2.67 14.12 11.95
N ILE A 29 1.87 13.26 12.58
CA ILE A 29 2.00 11.82 12.44
C ILE A 29 1.67 11.55 10.97
N PRO A 30 2.59 11.00 10.16
CA PRO A 30 2.26 10.60 8.81
C PRO A 30 1.13 9.59 8.91
N ALA A 31 -0.06 9.96 8.45
CA ALA A 31 -1.18 9.05 8.35
C ALA A 31 -0.74 7.93 7.42
N ARG A 32 -0.54 6.72 7.97
CA ARG A 32 -0.40 5.52 7.14
C ARG A 32 -1.71 5.39 6.38
N SER A 33 -1.64 5.44 5.06
CA SER A 33 -2.81 5.13 4.25
C SER A 33 -3.18 3.67 4.49
N GLU A 34 -4.39 3.42 5.00
CA GLU A 34 -4.90 2.05 5.18
C GLU A 34 -5.20 1.37 3.83
N LEU A 35 -5.13 2.12 2.72
CA LEU A 35 -5.48 1.68 1.38
C LEU A 35 -4.31 1.08 0.62
N ILE A 36 -3.06 1.30 1.03
CA ILE A 36 -1.89 0.66 0.43
C ILE A 36 -1.05 -0.01 1.50
N SER A 37 -0.70 -1.28 1.30
CA SER A 37 0.21 -2.01 2.17
C SER A 37 1.27 -2.75 1.35
N VAL A 38 2.46 -2.87 1.93
CA VAL A 38 3.61 -3.55 1.34
C VAL A 38 4.16 -4.53 2.35
N CYS A 39 4.39 -5.77 1.94
CA CYS A 39 4.93 -6.83 2.79
C CYS A 39 5.67 -7.88 1.93
N LEU A 40 6.37 -8.80 2.60
CA LEU A 40 7.05 -9.93 1.96
C LEU A 40 6.24 -11.22 2.11
N GLU A 41 5.95 -11.89 1.01
CA GLU A 41 5.35 -13.23 1.03
C GLU A 41 6.38 -14.28 1.53
N GLU A 42 5.91 -15.50 1.80
CA GLU A 42 6.74 -16.58 2.36
C GLU A 42 7.92 -16.98 1.44
N ASP A 43 7.76 -16.81 0.13
CA ASP A 43 8.79 -17.04 -0.89
C ASP A 43 9.73 -15.83 -1.09
N ASN A 44 9.62 -14.80 -0.24
CA ASN A 44 10.27 -13.51 -0.35
C ASN A 44 9.84 -12.68 -1.56
N ASP A 45 8.70 -12.99 -2.18
CA ASP A 45 8.13 -12.10 -3.18
C ASP A 45 7.56 -10.85 -2.51
N LEU A 46 7.77 -9.69 -3.15
CA LEU A 46 7.23 -8.45 -2.64
C LEU A 46 5.76 -8.33 -3.02
N ARG A 47 4.89 -8.16 -2.03
CA ARG A 47 3.46 -7.93 -2.25
C ARG A 47 3.08 -6.50 -1.92
N VAL A 48 2.31 -5.89 -2.82
CA VAL A 48 1.67 -4.59 -2.63
C VAL A 48 0.16 -4.76 -2.79
N ASP A 49 -0.60 -4.62 -1.71
CA ASP A 49 -2.06 -4.56 -1.77
C ASP A 49 -2.49 -3.09 -1.87
N CYS A 50 -3.36 -2.79 -2.83
CA CYS A 50 -3.96 -1.48 -3.04
C CYS A 50 -5.48 -1.60 -3.05
N ARG A 51 -6.15 -1.15 -1.99
CA ARG A 51 -7.60 -1.30 -1.74
C ARG A 51 -8.42 -0.07 -2.11
N ILE A 52 -7.96 0.69 -3.11
CA ILE A 52 -8.70 1.84 -3.62
C ILE A 52 -9.98 1.35 -4.29
N GLU A 53 -11.13 1.87 -3.85
CA GLU A 53 -12.40 1.62 -4.51
C GLU A 53 -12.46 2.33 -5.88
N PRO A 54 -12.72 1.61 -6.98
CA PRO A 54 -12.86 2.21 -8.28
C PRO A 54 -14.01 3.22 -8.29
N LYS A 55 -13.77 4.42 -8.81
CA LYS A 55 -14.85 5.40 -8.99
C LYS A 55 -15.86 4.90 -10.02
N PRO A 56 -17.17 5.02 -9.76
CA PRO A 56 -18.18 4.69 -10.76
C PRO A 56 -17.98 5.57 -12.00
N ASN A 57 -18.21 4.99 -13.18
CA ASN A 57 -18.04 5.64 -14.49
C ASN A 57 -16.59 5.96 -14.91
N LYS A 58 -15.60 5.30 -14.30
CA LYS A 58 -14.21 5.30 -14.78
C LYS A 58 -13.83 3.94 -15.33
N ILE A 59 -12.93 3.93 -16.31
CA ILE A 59 -12.31 2.70 -16.80
C ILE A 59 -11.53 2.09 -15.64
N ASN A 60 -11.71 0.79 -15.43
CA ASN A 60 -11.01 0.05 -14.40
C ASN A 60 -9.53 -0.09 -14.81
N SER A 61 -8.71 0.86 -14.38
CA SER A 61 -7.29 0.91 -14.72
C SER A 61 -6.41 0.93 -13.49
N TYR A 62 -5.24 0.31 -13.59
CA TYR A 62 -4.24 0.28 -12.55
C TYR A 62 -2.85 0.63 -13.09
N GLU A 63 -2.06 1.28 -12.25
CA GLU A 63 -0.63 1.46 -12.42
C GLU A 63 0.02 1.21 -11.05
N PHE A 64 1.03 0.33 -11.01
CA PHE A 64 1.90 0.11 -9.88
C PHE A 64 3.29 0.63 -10.23
N SER A 65 3.79 1.54 -9.41
CA SER A 65 5.12 2.10 -9.56
C SER A 65 5.82 2.17 -8.20
N TRP A 66 7.12 2.36 -8.26
CA TRP A 66 7.90 2.74 -7.09
C TRP A 66 8.79 3.93 -7.41
N SER A 67 9.25 4.63 -6.40
CA SER A 67 10.27 5.66 -6.57
C SER A 67 11.36 5.55 -5.53
N SER A 68 12.59 5.81 -5.97
CA SER A 68 13.74 5.96 -5.10
C SER A 68 14.46 7.26 -5.47
N GLY A 69 14.55 8.17 -4.51
CA GLY A 69 15.05 9.53 -4.76
C GLY A 69 14.15 10.30 -5.73
N THR A 70 14.69 10.65 -6.91
CA THR A 70 13.99 11.41 -7.96
C THR A 70 13.50 10.55 -9.11
N LYS A 71 13.83 9.25 -9.14
CA LYS A 71 13.44 8.34 -10.22
C LYS A 71 12.22 7.54 -9.80
N GLU A 72 11.14 7.67 -10.57
CA GLU A 72 9.99 6.77 -10.52
C GLU A 72 10.15 5.71 -11.62
N SER A 73 9.77 4.48 -11.28
CA SER A 73 9.85 3.34 -12.18
C SER A 73 8.53 2.57 -12.18
N LEU A 74 8.02 2.29 -13.38
CA LEU A 74 6.72 1.65 -13.58
C LEU A 74 6.87 0.12 -13.57
N ILE A 75 6.23 -0.52 -12.61
CA ILE A 75 6.35 -1.97 -12.33
C ILE A 75 5.32 -2.78 -13.12
N ASN A 76 4.06 -2.34 -13.12
CA ASN A 76 2.97 -3.01 -13.85
C ASN A 76 1.82 -2.04 -14.14
N THR A 77 1.12 -2.21 -15.25
CA THR A 77 -0.06 -1.40 -15.61
C THR A 77 -0.94 -2.11 -16.64
N ASN A 78 -2.24 -1.80 -16.64
CA ASN A 78 -3.18 -2.12 -17.72
C ASN A 78 -3.60 -0.89 -18.56
N VAL A 79 -2.97 0.26 -18.36
CA VAL A 79 -3.31 1.49 -19.08
C VAL A 79 -2.75 1.45 -20.49
N SER A 80 -3.63 1.52 -21.49
CA SER A 80 -3.26 1.55 -22.90
C SER A 80 -2.25 2.67 -23.20
N GLY A 81 -1.17 2.33 -23.89
CA GLY A 81 -0.09 3.28 -24.24
C GLY A 81 0.96 3.48 -23.15
N SER A 82 0.79 2.82 -22.00
CA SER A 82 1.81 2.71 -20.96
C SER A 82 2.34 1.27 -20.91
N ALA A 83 3.59 1.09 -20.49
CA ALA A 83 4.21 -0.22 -20.39
C ALA A 83 5.18 -0.30 -19.21
N ALA A 84 5.15 -1.41 -18.49
CA ALA A 84 6.12 -1.71 -17.45
C ALA A 84 7.57 -1.67 -18.00
N GLU A 85 8.49 -1.19 -17.17
CA GLU A 85 9.91 -1.22 -17.52
C GLU A 85 10.39 -2.65 -17.72
N ALA A 86 11.35 -2.84 -18.64
CA ALA A 86 11.81 -4.15 -19.07
C ALA A 86 12.26 -5.06 -17.91
N GLN A 87 12.83 -4.48 -16.85
CA GLN A 87 13.30 -5.24 -15.69
C GLN A 87 12.17 -5.92 -14.90
N PHE A 88 10.94 -5.39 -14.94
CA PHE A 88 9.79 -5.92 -14.19
C PHE A 88 8.90 -6.84 -15.03
N ARG A 89 9.13 -6.90 -16.34
CA ARG A 89 8.41 -7.81 -17.23
C ARG A 89 8.61 -9.24 -16.77
N ASP A 90 7.54 -10.03 -16.81
CA ASP A 90 7.49 -11.44 -16.42
C ASP A 90 7.82 -11.72 -14.94
N LYS A 91 7.98 -10.67 -14.13
CA LYS A 91 8.26 -10.76 -12.69
C LYS A 91 7.19 -10.10 -11.84
N SER A 92 6.35 -9.25 -12.43
CA SER A 92 5.23 -8.64 -11.75
C SER A 92 3.90 -9.24 -12.21
N GLU A 93 3.08 -9.67 -11.27
CA GLU A 93 1.74 -10.19 -11.50
C GLU A 93 0.73 -9.33 -10.72
N VAL A 94 -0.42 -9.03 -11.32
CA VAL A 94 -1.47 -8.23 -10.70
C VAL A 94 -2.77 -9.01 -10.72
N VAL A 95 -3.42 -9.12 -9.57
CA VAL A 95 -4.73 -9.75 -9.38
C VAL A 95 -5.70 -8.76 -8.74
N GLU A 96 -6.98 -8.86 -9.11
CA GLU A 96 -8.04 -8.06 -8.49
C GLU A 96 -8.37 -8.62 -7.10
N LEU A 97 -8.68 -7.73 -6.15
CA LEU A 97 -9.04 -8.08 -4.78
C LEU A 97 -10.52 -7.85 -4.50
N GLU A 98 -11.11 -8.72 -3.70
CA GLU A 98 -12.45 -8.53 -3.14
C GLU A 98 -12.39 -7.75 -1.80
N PRO A 99 -13.31 -6.80 -1.54
CA PRO A 99 -14.41 -6.36 -2.41
C PRO A 99 -13.98 -5.37 -3.51
N HIS A 100 -12.80 -4.76 -3.38
CA HIS A 100 -12.26 -3.81 -4.35
C HIS A 100 -10.74 -3.69 -4.26
N GLY A 101 -10.12 -3.30 -5.37
CA GLY A 101 -8.70 -2.99 -5.46
C GLY A 101 -7.88 -4.08 -6.15
N TYR A 102 -6.57 -4.00 -6.00
CA TYR A 102 -5.61 -4.84 -6.70
C TYR A 102 -4.46 -5.23 -5.80
N ARG A 103 -3.95 -6.44 -5.98
CA ARG A 103 -2.71 -6.94 -5.40
C ARG A 103 -1.69 -7.12 -6.49
N MET A 104 -0.51 -6.59 -6.28
CA MET A 104 0.64 -6.78 -7.14
C MET A 104 1.69 -7.59 -6.38
N THR A 105 2.20 -8.65 -7.02
CA THR A 105 3.29 -9.48 -6.51
C THR A 105 4.49 -9.30 -7.44
N LEU A 106 5.66 -9.03 -6.88
CA LEU A 106 6.90 -8.79 -7.61
C LEU A 106 7.98 -9.77 -7.16
N LYS A 107 8.44 -10.59 -8.11
CA LYS A 107 9.38 -11.70 -7.85
C LYS A 107 10.83 -11.30 -8.00
N GLY A 108 11.67 -11.77 -7.08
CA GLY A 108 13.14 -11.68 -7.21
C GLY A 108 13.73 -10.27 -7.14
N PHE A 109 13.08 -9.33 -6.45
CA PHE A 109 13.57 -7.94 -6.29
C PHE A 109 13.97 -7.57 -4.86
N THR A 110 13.69 -8.42 -3.87
CA THR A 110 13.86 -8.16 -2.43
C THR A 110 15.29 -7.78 -2.04
N GLU A 111 16.28 -8.44 -2.65
CA GLU A 111 17.70 -8.11 -2.42
C GLU A 111 18.13 -6.80 -3.08
N THR A 112 17.53 -6.47 -4.22
CA THR A 112 17.85 -5.28 -5.02
C THR A 112 17.04 -4.04 -4.62
N LEU A 113 16.21 -4.14 -3.59
CA LEU A 113 15.40 -3.02 -3.12
C LEU A 113 16.30 -1.87 -2.63
N PRO A 114 16.05 -0.63 -3.10
CA PRO A 114 16.66 0.54 -2.49
C PRO A 114 16.24 0.68 -1.03
N HIS A 115 17.15 1.15 -0.17
CA HIS A 115 16.89 1.33 1.27
C HIS A 115 15.63 2.14 1.56
N ASN A 116 15.39 3.21 0.78
CA ASN A 116 14.20 4.03 0.86
C ASN A 116 13.46 3.97 -0.47
N THR A 117 12.29 3.35 -0.45
CA THR A 117 11.46 3.18 -1.65
C THR A 117 10.03 3.60 -1.33
N THR A 118 9.48 4.50 -2.13
CA THR A 118 8.07 4.86 -2.04
C THR A 118 7.31 4.02 -3.05
N TYR A 119 6.44 3.14 -2.56
CA TYR A 119 5.53 2.38 -3.40
C TYR A 119 4.28 3.18 -3.68
N MET A 120 3.79 3.10 -4.91
CA MET A 120 2.65 3.86 -5.39
C MET A 120 1.72 2.94 -6.17
N CYS A 121 0.43 3.09 -5.93
CA CYS A 121 -0.61 2.52 -6.77
C CYS A 121 -1.56 3.61 -7.23
N LYS A 122 -1.95 3.54 -8.50
CA LYS A 122 -2.93 4.45 -9.10
C LYS A 122 -4.06 3.64 -9.71
N ILE A 123 -5.22 3.68 -9.09
CA ILE A 123 -6.42 2.95 -9.52
C ILE A 123 -7.47 3.95 -10.00
N SER A 124 -7.89 3.84 -11.26
CA SER A 124 -8.91 4.70 -11.86
C SER A 124 -8.66 6.21 -11.67
N GLY A 125 -7.38 6.59 -11.60
CA GLY A 125 -6.90 7.98 -11.40
C GLY A 125 -6.76 8.44 -9.95
N GLN A 126 -7.10 7.62 -8.95
CA GLN A 126 -6.78 7.87 -7.55
C GLN A 126 -5.43 7.25 -7.20
N VAL A 127 -4.58 8.00 -6.50
CA VAL A 127 -3.19 7.60 -6.18
C VAL A 127 -3.06 7.42 -4.68
N GLU A 128 -2.47 6.31 -4.27
CA GLU A 128 -2.04 6.07 -2.89
C GLU A 128 -0.55 5.72 -2.89
N SER A 129 0.14 6.12 -1.82
CA SER A 129 1.58 5.93 -1.72
C SER A 129 2.02 5.61 -0.29
N VAL A 130 3.02 4.75 -0.14
CA VAL A 130 3.63 4.44 1.15
C VAL A 130 5.15 4.39 1.02
N LEU A 131 5.82 5.09 1.93
CA LEU A 131 7.27 5.00 2.08
C LEU A 131 7.61 3.76 2.89
N VAL A 132 8.48 2.92 2.33
CA VAL A 132 8.94 1.68 2.95
C VAL A 132 10.46 1.73 3.04
N GLU A 133 10.95 1.42 4.24
CA GLU A 133 12.37 1.19 4.48
C GLU A 133 12.64 -0.31 4.33
N LYS A 134 13.70 -0.69 3.61
CA LYS A 134 14.01 -2.10 3.31
C LYS A 134 14.08 -2.94 4.59
N GLU A 135 14.66 -2.38 5.65
CA GLU A 135 14.88 -3.05 6.94
C GLU A 135 13.59 -3.19 7.78
N LYS A 136 12.51 -2.50 7.38
CA LYS A 136 11.20 -2.51 8.05
C LYS A 136 10.13 -3.24 7.24
N LEU A 137 10.54 -3.98 6.20
CA LEU A 137 9.63 -4.84 5.45
C LEU A 137 9.26 -6.05 6.29
N GLU A 138 8.03 -6.05 6.78
CA GLU A 138 7.48 -7.16 7.53
C GLU A 138 6.95 -8.26 6.60
N PRO A 139 6.97 -9.53 7.03
CA PRO A 139 6.31 -10.60 6.30
C PRO A 139 4.79 -10.38 6.27
N CYS A 140 4.16 -10.74 5.16
CA CYS A 140 2.71 -10.73 5.00
C CYS A 140 2.11 -11.71 6.01
N SER A 141 1.41 -11.18 7.02
CA SER A 141 0.81 -12.03 8.05
C SER A 141 -0.35 -12.84 7.47
N ALA A 142 -0.20 -14.17 7.43
CA ALA A 142 -1.29 -15.11 7.16
C ALA A 142 -2.29 -15.25 8.34
N VAL A 143 -2.06 -14.51 9.44
CA VAL A 143 -2.87 -14.61 10.65
C VAL A 143 -4.19 -13.91 10.42
N SER A 144 -5.12 -14.71 9.93
CA SER A 144 -6.53 -14.41 9.78
C SER A 144 -7.11 -13.76 11.05
N LEU A 145 -8.04 -12.82 10.84
CA LEU A 145 -8.79 -12.06 11.86
C LEU A 145 -9.57 -12.93 12.88
N PHE A 146 -9.40 -14.25 12.86
CA PHE A 146 -10.08 -15.21 13.72
C PHE A 146 -9.62 -15.22 15.18
N LEU A 147 -8.42 -14.71 15.50
CA LEU A 147 -7.96 -14.68 16.90
C LEU A 147 -8.59 -13.55 17.73
N LYS A 148 -9.20 -12.53 17.09
CA LYS A 148 -9.73 -11.37 17.81
C LYS A 148 -11.16 -11.55 18.34
N SER A 149 -11.89 -12.57 17.87
CA SER A 149 -13.28 -12.82 18.30
C SER A 149 -13.40 -13.90 19.39
N SER A 150 -12.40 -14.78 19.56
CA SER A 150 -12.59 -16.01 20.32
C SER A 150 -12.14 -16.02 21.78
N TRP A 151 -11.55 -14.94 22.29
CA TRP A 151 -11.06 -14.92 23.67
C TRP A 151 -12.18 -14.89 24.74
N SER A 152 -13.39 -14.45 24.38
CA SER A 152 -14.49 -14.25 25.35
C SER A 152 -15.13 -15.56 25.84
N TRP A 153 -15.05 -16.65 25.07
CA TRP A 153 -15.68 -17.94 25.39
C TRP A 153 -14.66 -19.04 25.74
N ILE A 154 -13.42 -18.91 25.26
CA ILE A 154 -12.33 -19.85 25.59
C ILE A 154 -11.92 -19.74 27.06
N VAL A 155 -11.91 -18.54 27.63
CA VAL A 155 -11.54 -18.31 29.05
C VAL A 155 -12.52 -18.97 30.03
N PRO A 156 -13.87 -18.80 29.92
CA PRO A 156 -14.79 -19.48 30.83
C PRO A 156 -14.80 -21.01 30.65
N LEU A 157 -14.60 -21.54 29.45
CA LEU A 157 -14.49 -23.00 29.23
C LEU A 157 -13.28 -23.61 29.95
N LEU A 158 -12.13 -22.94 29.90
CA LEU A 158 -10.91 -23.39 30.60
C LEU A 158 -11.09 -23.34 32.13
N ILE A 159 -11.80 -22.34 32.66
CA ILE A 159 -12.11 -22.25 34.10
C ILE A 159 -13.06 -23.37 34.53
N CYS A 160 -14.08 -23.68 33.73
CA CYS A 160 -15.01 -24.78 34.02
C CYS A 160 -14.30 -26.14 34.03
N LEU A 161 -13.41 -26.39 33.05
CA LEU A 161 -12.62 -27.61 33.01
C LEU A 161 -11.66 -27.70 34.19
N TYR A 162 -10.96 -26.62 34.54
CA TYR A 162 -10.09 -26.58 35.71
C TYR A 162 -10.85 -26.91 37.01
N ARG A 163 -12.06 -26.39 37.17
CA ARG A 163 -12.92 -26.69 38.33
C ARG A 163 -13.54 -28.09 38.33
N ALA A 164 -13.54 -28.80 37.20
CA ALA A 164 -14.05 -30.17 37.12
C ALA A 164 -12.96 -31.22 37.41
N TYR A 165 -11.68 -30.84 37.28
CA TYR A 165 -10.52 -31.72 37.48
C TYR A 165 -9.78 -31.50 38.81
N CYS A 166 -10.18 -30.49 39.61
CA CYS A 166 -9.76 -30.27 41.00
C CYS A 166 -10.96 -30.47 41.94
#